data_AF-A0A6F9AN36-F1
#
_entry.id   AF-A0A6F9AN36-F1
#
_cell.length_a   1.000
_cell.length_b   1.000
_cell.length_c   1.000
_cell.angle_alpha   90.00
_cell.angle_beta   90.00
_cell.angle_gamma   90.00
#
_symmetry.space_group_name_H-M   'P 1'
#
loop_
_entity.id
_entity.type
_entity.pdbx_description
1 polymer ?
#
loop_
_entity_poly.entity_id
_entity_poly.type
_entity_poly.pdbx_seq_one_letter_code
_entity_poly.pdbx_strand_id
1 'polypeptide(L)'
;MIPKLDWSALVQAADGLGHLQGSPAELVTDYEKNEDFLHKVHRVLLKVEVQEGCLECPESGREFPISQGAPNMLLDEDEAWRRG
;
A
#
# COMPACT_ATOMS: atom_id res chain seq x y z
N MET A 1 2.54 6.94 13.41
CA MET A 1 2.55 6.14 12.16
C MET A 1 2.65 7.03 10.94
N ILE A 2 1.82 8.08 10.84
CA ILE A 2 1.78 8.99 9.69
C ILE A 2 3.15 9.53 9.23
N PRO A 3 4.07 10.00 10.11
CA PRO A 3 5.37 10.51 9.67
C PRO A 3 6.31 9.49 9.01
N LYS A 4 6.01 8.19 9.13
CA LYS A 4 6.81 7.09 8.54
C LYS A 4 6.20 6.55 7.24
N LEU A 5 5.03 7.02 6.84
CA LEU A 5 4.33 6.54 5.65
C LEU A 5 4.89 7.23 4.40
N ASP A 6 5.10 6.45 3.35
CA ASP A 6 5.13 6.99 2.00
C ASP A 6 3.69 7.31 1.57
N TRP A 7 3.37 8.61 1.54
CA TRP A 7 2.03 9.07 1.22
C TRP A 7 1.64 8.76 -0.22
N SER A 8 2.60 8.85 -1.14
CA SER A 8 2.36 8.62 -2.56
C SER A 8 2.03 7.16 -2.84
N ALA A 9 2.71 6.23 -2.15
CA ALA A 9 2.44 4.80 -2.25
C ALA A 9 1.05 4.45 -1.67
N LEU A 10 0.65 5.07 -0.56
CA LEU A 10 -0.67 4.86 0.04
C LEU A 10 -1.80 5.30 -0.90
N VAL A 11 -1.66 6.48 -1.53
CA VAL A 11 -2.65 7.00 -2.48
C VAL A 11 -2.75 6.11 -3.72
N GLN A 12 -1.61 5.69 -4.27
CA GLN A 12 -1.58 4.75 -5.40
C GLN A 12 -2.26 3.42 -5.08
N ALA A 13 -1.96 2.84 -3.90
CA ALA A 13 -2.61 1.61 -3.46
C ALA A 13 -4.11 1.80 -3.25
N ALA A 14 -4.53 2.93 -2.66
CA ALA A 14 -5.95 3.24 -2.48
C ALA A 14 -6.68 3.40 -3.82
N ASP A 15 -6.04 3.99 -4.83
CA ASP A 15 -6.59 4.12 -6.18
C ASP A 15 -6.72 2.76 -6.88
N GLY A 16 -5.65 1.95 -6.86
CA GLY A 16 -5.65 0.60 -7.43
C GLY A 16 -6.71 -0.32 -6.84
N LEU A 17 -7.11 -0.10 -5.58
CA LEU A 17 -8.18 -0.84 -4.90
C LEU A 17 -9.57 -0.19 -5.03
N GLY A 18 -9.71 0.92 -5.76
CA GLY A 18 -10.99 1.63 -5.93
C GLY A 18 -11.47 2.36 -4.66
N HIS A 19 -10.57 2.62 -3.72
CA HIS A 19 -10.84 3.28 -2.44
C HIS A 19 -10.38 4.75 -2.40
N LEU A 20 -9.99 5.34 -3.54
CA LEU A 20 -9.50 6.72 -3.63
C LEU A 20 -10.49 7.76 -3.07
N GLN A 21 -11.80 7.58 -3.29
CA GLN A 21 -12.83 8.52 -2.80
C GLN A 21 -12.88 8.61 -1.26
N GLY A 22 -12.36 7.60 -0.55
CA GLY A 22 -12.28 7.57 0.91
C GLY A 22 -10.94 8.04 1.47
N SER A 23 -9.92 8.21 0.63
CA SER A 23 -8.55 8.53 1.05
C SER A 23 -8.22 10.01 0.82
N PRO A 24 -7.46 10.65 1.72
CA PRO A 24 -6.93 11.98 1.46
C PRO A 24 -5.85 11.93 0.37
N ALA A 25 -5.97 12.76 -0.67
CA ALA A 25 -5.01 12.83 -1.77
C ALA A 25 -3.64 13.38 -1.34
N GLU A 26 -3.62 14.28 -0.34
CA GLU A 26 -2.41 14.92 0.16
C GLU A 26 -2.36 14.87 1.69
N LEU A 27 -1.14 14.87 2.24
CA LEU A 27 -0.90 14.98 3.66
C LEU A 27 -1.07 16.44 4.10
N VAL A 28 -2.06 16.71 4.94
CA VAL A 28 -2.31 18.04 5.49
C VAL A 28 -1.33 18.37 6.62
N THR A 29 -0.90 19.62 6.74
CA THR A 29 0.12 20.04 7.72
C THR A 29 -0.34 19.97 9.18
N ASP A 30 -1.64 20.07 9.45
CA ASP A 30 -2.21 20.01 10.81
C ASP A 30 -2.85 18.67 11.16
N TYR A 31 -2.49 17.59 10.45
CA TYR A 31 -3.19 16.30 10.48
C TYR A 31 -3.47 15.77 11.90
N GLU A 32 -2.62 16.09 12.88
CA GLU A 32 -2.76 15.68 14.29
C GLU A 32 -4.02 16.24 14.97
N LYS A 33 -4.51 17.38 14.51
CA LYS A 33 -5.70 18.06 15.05
C LYS A 33 -6.96 17.80 14.23
N ASN A 34 -6.81 17.11 13.11
CA ASN A 34 -7.87 16.89 12.14
C ASN A 34 -8.40 15.45 12.27
N GLU A 35 -9.34 15.22 13.19
CA GLU A 35 -9.90 13.89 13.44
C GLU A 35 -10.54 13.27 12.18
N ASP A 36 -11.23 14.06 11.37
CA ASP A 36 -11.85 13.58 10.12
C ASP A 36 -10.80 13.05 9.15
N PHE A 37 -9.67 13.74 9.03
CA PHE A 37 -8.53 13.27 8.25
C PHE A 37 -7.95 11.97 8.82
N LEU A 38 -7.71 11.92 10.14
CA LEU A 38 -7.19 10.72 10.80
C LEU A 38 -8.13 9.52 10.64
N HIS A 39 -9.45 9.73 10.69
CA HIS A 39 -10.44 8.68 10.45
C HIS A 39 -10.40 8.13 9.03
N LYS A 40 -10.24 9.00 8.02
CA LYS A 40 -10.09 8.59 6.61
C LYS A 40 -8.82 7.76 6.40
N VAL A 41 -7.69 8.23 6.94
CA VAL A 41 -6.40 7.52 6.87
C VAL A 41 -6.49 6.17 7.58
N HIS A 42 -7.04 6.13 8.80
CA HIS A 42 -7.25 4.90 9.54
C HIS A 42 -8.05 3.88 8.73
N ARG A 43 -9.13 4.31 8.09
CA ARG A 43 -9.96 3.41 7.28
C ARG A 43 -9.16 2.75 6.17
N VAL A 44 -8.44 3.54 5.37
CA VAL A 44 -7.70 3.03 4.21
C VAL A 44 -6.52 2.19 4.66
N LEU A 45 -5.79 2.62 5.70
CA LEU A 45 -4.57 1.95 6.15
C LEU A 45 -4.83 0.67 6.95
N LEU A 46 -5.93 0.60 7.72
CA LEU A 46 -6.14 -0.45 8.72
C LEU A 46 -7.48 -1.19 8.61
N LYS A 47 -8.42 -0.72 7.77
CA LYS A 47 -9.73 -1.38 7.60
C LYS A 47 -9.99 -1.90 6.18
N VAL A 48 -9.01 -1.76 5.28
CA VAL A 48 -9.06 -2.32 3.94
C VAL A 48 -8.00 -3.40 3.87
N GLU A 49 -8.42 -4.61 3.50
CA GLU A 49 -7.57 -5.78 3.40
C GLU A 49 -7.72 -6.41 2.01
N VAL A 50 -6.60 -6.70 1.36
CA VAL A 50 -6.58 -7.38 0.06
C VAL A 50 -6.55 -8.88 0.32
N GLN A 51 -7.65 -9.57 0.05
CA GLN A 51 -7.75 -11.02 0.28
C GLN A 51 -7.04 -11.83 -0.82
N GLU A 52 -7.21 -11.42 -2.07
CA GLU A 52 -6.60 -12.04 -3.25
C GLU A 52 -6.08 -10.94 -4.18
N GLY A 53 -4.88 -11.11 -4.74
CA GLY A 53 -4.27 -10.12 -5.64
C GLY A 53 -2.79 -10.37 -5.88
N CYS A 54 -2.04 -9.33 -6.29
CA CYS A 54 -0.59 -9.38 -6.38
C CYS A 54 0.03 -8.01 -6.07
N LEU A 55 1.30 -8.01 -5.66
CA LEU A 55 2.15 -6.84 -5.62
C LEU A 55 3.13 -6.92 -6.79
N GLU A 56 3.17 -5.91 -7.64
CA GLU A 56 4.10 -5.86 -8.76
C GLU A 56 5.32 -4.99 -8.41
N CYS A 57 6.51 -5.49 -8.71
CA CYS A 57 7.73 -4.70 -8.62
C CYS A 57 7.83 -3.74 -9.82
N PRO A 58 7.88 -2.41 -9.62
CA PRO A 58 7.91 -1.46 -10.73
C PRO A 58 9.21 -1.48 -11.55
N GLU A 59 10.29 -2.06 -11.01
CA GLU A 59 11.59 -2.13 -11.69
C GLU A 59 11.74 -3.39 -12.57
N SER A 60 11.22 -4.52 -12.10
CA SER A 60 11.40 -5.82 -12.77
C SER A 60 10.13 -6.40 -13.39
N GLY A 61 8.95 -5.85 -13.04
CA GLY A 61 7.65 -6.42 -13.40
C GLY A 61 7.34 -7.75 -12.69
N ARG A 62 8.15 -8.17 -11.70
CA ARG A 62 7.88 -9.40 -10.94
C ARG A 62 6.64 -9.21 -10.07
N GLU A 63 5.71 -10.15 -10.19
CA GLU A 63 4.51 -10.22 -9.35
C GLU A 63 4.75 -11.11 -8.11
N PHE A 64 4.27 -10.63 -6.97
CA PHE A 64 4.24 -11.32 -5.69
C PHE A 64 2.78 -11.57 -5.31
N PRO A 65 2.27 -12.81 -5.39
CA PRO A 65 0.86 -13.08 -5.19
C PRO A 65 0.45 -12.87 -3.72
N ILE A 66 -0.77 -12.37 -3.53
CA ILE A 66 -1.47 -12.28 -2.25
C ILE A 66 -2.59 -13.32 -2.28
N SER A 67 -2.59 -14.22 -1.30
CA SER A 67 -3.62 -15.26 -1.15
C SER A 67 -4.05 -15.35 0.30
N GLN A 68 -5.36 -15.43 0.56
CA GLN A 68 -5.93 -15.44 1.91
C GLN A 68 -5.41 -14.28 2.79
N GLY A 69 -5.20 -13.12 2.19
CA GLY A 69 -4.69 -11.93 2.88
C GLY A 69 -3.19 -11.93 3.18
N ALA A 70 -2.45 -12.97 2.78
CA ALA A 70 -1.01 -13.08 3.02
C ALA A 70 -0.22 -12.86 1.72
N PRO A 71 0.67 -11.85 1.66
CA PRO A 71 1.57 -11.66 0.52
C PRO A 71 2.71 -12.69 0.54
N ASN A 72 2.98 -13.32 -0.59
CA ASN A 72 4.12 -14.21 -0.79
C ASN A 72 5.27 -13.45 -1.48
N MET A 73 6.27 -13.06 -0.70
CA MET A 73 7.45 -12.32 -1.15
C MET A 73 8.68 -13.21 -1.41
N LEU A 74 8.50 -14.54 -1.51
CA LEU A 74 9.59 -15.46 -1.78
C LEU A 74 10.10 -15.30 -3.21
N LEU A 75 11.43 -15.30 -3.35
CA LEU A 75 12.14 -15.26 -4.62
C LEU A 75 12.71 -16.64 -4.93
N ASP A 76 12.69 -17.02 -6.20
CA ASP A 76 13.40 -18.23 -6.65
C ASP A 76 14.92 -17.98 -6.63
N GLU A 77 15.73 -19.05 -6.53
CA GLU A 77 17.20 -18.92 -6.40
C GLU A 77 17.84 -18.11 -7.55
N ASP A 78 17.33 -18.31 -8.78
CA ASP A 78 17.78 -17.56 -9.96
C ASP A 78 17.43 -16.06 -9.89
N GLU A 79 16.35 -15.68 -9.21
CA GLU A 79 15.95 -14.28 -9.05
C GLU A 79 16.74 -13.59 -7.96
N ALA A 80 17.06 -14.32 -6.88
CA ALA A 80 17.91 -13.82 -5.81
C ALA A 80 19.32 -13.47 -6.33
N TRP A 81 19.83 -14.25 -7.30
CA TRP A 81 21.18 -14.06 -7.86
C TRP A 81 21.28 -13.00 -8.96
N ARG A 82 20.18 -12.64 -9.65
CA ARG A 82 20.19 -11.63 -10.73
C ARG A 82 20.38 -10.19 -10.26
N ARG A 83 20.54 -9.95 -8.95
CA ARG A 83 21.06 -8.69 -8.40
C ARG A 83 22.59 -8.69 -8.47
N GLY A 84 23.14 -8.56 -9.68
CA GLY A 84 24.57 -8.40 -9.96
C GLY A 84 24.81 -7.23 -10.89
#